data_AF-A0A9D5P4Y7-F1
#
_entry.id   AF-A0A9D5P4Y7-F1
#
_cell.length_a   1.000
_cell.length_b   1.000
_cell.length_c   1.000
_cell.angle_alpha   90.00
_cell.angle_beta   90.00
_cell.angle_gamma   90.00
#
_symmetry.space_group_name_H-M   'P 1'
#
loop_
_entity.id
_entity.type
_entity.pdbx_description
1 polymer ?
#
loop_
_entity_poly.entity_id
_entity_poly.type
_entity_poly.pdbx_seq_one_letter_code
_entity_poly.pdbx_strand_id
1 'polypeptide(L)'
;MTMTFISENNLAALLGTSNYTVQRWAKNGLYASHTSNGVHGFDMEDLKEIPEVQSMLETKWDEEFNITPLREFNSVELFAGGGGLALGMSMAGFHHVLLNEFETSACKTLKTNKPEWNVIEGDVRHIDFTPLKGKIDFLSGGFPCQAFSYAGKGAGFNDTRGTLFFELARAVQEIRPKVFMGENVKGLISHDNGRTFTTICNTIAELGYTLVEPRVLKAIMFQVPQKRERLILIAIRNDIAKHVQFHWPSPYKRILTLRDAFYKSVIYDCDVPKSEGVLYPDKKKKVLDLVPQGGDWRNLPDKIAQEYMGGSWLLGGGKTGMARRLSLDEPSLTLTCSPCQKQTERCHPIETRPLSVREYARIQTFPDNWQFQGTMTEKYKQIGNAVPVNLAWAIGRSLIRLFNDIETIFPSQTEDCRDAIKKIMHDQSQLIVKKDKKSQTSSIQKTYRQLSLFDLFEQYEDNPIVENHIVREEPFEYRKTKKGLIDTTKNCLICLVKKDNIEQFIEQSAKIYYTGKKFPSTVALNKLYYFMPYIQQKGIRDLYLIKTARVGTRKEGQPDEDKNDFRLIFEIEFVKQLFDDYKPITLEIWRTFTDTTMENILSMMESNC
;
A
#
# COMPACT_ATOMS: atom_id res chain seq x y z
N MET A 1 38.89 -4.45 -12.79
CA MET A 1 38.78 -5.91 -12.63
C MET A 1 37.35 -6.22 -12.24
N THR A 2 36.54 -6.65 -13.19
CA THR A 2 35.24 -7.28 -12.91
C THR A 2 35.52 -8.48 -12.00
N MET A 3 34.94 -8.50 -10.80
CA MET A 3 35.05 -9.68 -9.94
C MET A 3 34.22 -10.79 -10.61
N THR A 4 34.90 -11.71 -11.28
CA THR A 4 34.28 -12.86 -11.96
C THR A 4 34.03 -14.02 -11.00
N PHE A 5 34.12 -13.84 -9.67
CA PHE A 5 34.02 -14.94 -8.72
C PHE A 5 32.79 -14.80 -7.81
N ILE A 6 32.05 -15.90 -7.63
CA ILE A 6 30.95 -16.00 -6.67
C ILE A 6 31.12 -17.23 -5.77
N SER A 7 31.05 -17.01 -4.45
CA SER A 7 31.12 -18.13 -3.48
C SER A 7 29.87 -19.01 -3.55
N GLU A 8 29.99 -20.27 -3.14
CA GLU A 8 28.85 -21.20 -3.10
C GLU A 8 27.67 -20.64 -2.29
N ASN A 9 27.97 -20.01 -1.14
CA ASN A 9 26.97 -19.43 -0.25
C ASN A 9 26.27 -18.22 -0.88
N ASN A 10 27.02 -17.37 -1.60
CA ASN A 10 26.46 -16.21 -2.29
C ASN A 10 25.64 -16.62 -3.51
N LEU A 11 26.08 -17.64 -4.26
CA LEU A 11 25.30 -18.20 -5.35
C LEU A 11 24.00 -18.84 -4.83
N ALA A 12 24.07 -19.61 -3.73
CA ALA A 12 22.89 -20.18 -3.09
C ALA A 12 21.92 -19.09 -2.62
N ALA A 13 22.46 -18.00 -2.04
CA ALA A 13 21.67 -16.83 -1.66
C ALA A 13 21.01 -16.14 -2.85
N LEU A 14 21.75 -15.94 -3.95
CA LEU A 14 21.26 -15.32 -5.19
C LEU A 14 20.07 -16.09 -5.76
N LEU A 15 20.20 -17.41 -5.81
CA LEU A 15 19.20 -18.31 -6.38
C LEU A 15 18.04 -18.62 -5.42
N GLY A 16 18.18 -18.29 -4.13
CA GLY A 16 17.19 -18.67 -3.12
C GLY A 16 17.13 -20.18 -2.87
N THR A 17 18.25 -20.88 -3.07
CA THR A 17 18.38 -22.33 -2.86
C THR A 17 19.27 -22.65 -1.65
N SER A 18 19.42 -23.92 -1.31
CA SER A 18 20.28 -24.36 -0.21
C SER A 18 21.75 -24.41 -0.64
N ASN A 19 22.68 -24.12 0.29
CA ASN A 19 24.12 -24.27 0.03
C ASN A 19 24.47 -25.70 -0.42
N TYR A 20 23.78 -26.71 0.14
CA TYR A 20 23.93 -28.11 -0.27
C TYR A 20 23.61 -28.34 -1.75
N THR A 21 22.59 -27.66 -2.29
CA THR A 21 22.22 -27.76 -3.71
C THR A 21 23.37 -27.28 -4.60
N VAL A 22 23.94 -26.13 -4.29
CA VAL A 22 25.06 -25.54 -5.05
C VAL A 22 26.32 -26.39 -4.91
N GLN A 23 26.63 -26.88 -3.71
CA GLN A 23 27.73 -27.82 -3.47
C GLN A 23 27.60 -29.11 -4.28
N ARG A 24 26.37 -29.60 -4.48
CA ARG A 24 26.12 -30.76 -5.33
C ARG A 24 26.43 -30.48 -6.79
N TRP A 25 26.22 -29.26 -7.28
CA TRP A 25 26.60 -28.89 -8.65
C TRP A 25 28.11 -28.94 -8.86
N ALA A 26 28.88 -28.39 -7.91
CA ALA A 26 30.34 -28.53 -7.90
C ALA A 26 30.77 -30.01 -7.86
N LYS A 27 30.22 -30.78 -6.91
CA LYS A 27 30.57 -32.20 -6.74
C LYS A 27 30.23 -33.07 -7.97
N ASN A 28 29.13 -32.77 -8.65
CA ASN A 28 28.71 -33.49 -9.84
C ASN A 28 29.39 -32.99 -11.13
N GLY A 29 30.24 -31.97 -11.04
CA GLY A 29 30.90 -31.38 -12.21
C GLY A 29 29.94 -30.65 -13.16
N LEU A 30 28.77 -30.22 -12.68
CA LEU A 30 27.82 -29.44 -13.50
C LEU A 30 28.39 -28.07 -13.86
N TYR A 31 29.09 -27.45 -12.90
CA TYR A 31 29.85 -26.22 -13.08
C TYR A 31 31.23 -26.39 -12.45
N ALA A 32 32.27 -25.85 -13.09
CA ALA A 32 33.63 -25.90 -12.58
C ALA A 32 33.76 -25.01 -11.33
N SER A 33 34.09 -25.61 -10.19
CA SER A 33 34.34 -24.88 -8.96
C SER A 33 35.84 -24.77 -8.68
N HIS A 34 36.24 -23.69 -8.03
CA HIS A 34 37.62 -23.49 -7.59
C HIS A 34 37.66 -22.69 -6.28
N THR A 35 38.84 -22.64 -5.67
CA THR A 35 39.10 -21.84 -4.47
C THR A 35 39.81 -20.55 -4.85
N SER A 36 39.24 -19.42 -4.45
CA SER A 36 39.83 -18.09 -4.62
C SER A 36 39.92 -17.40 -3.26
N ASN A 37 41.13 -16.96 -2.87
CA ASN A 37 41.41 -16.34 -1.57
C ASN A 37 40.89 -17.16 -0.37
N GLY A 38 40.99 -18.49 -0.43
CA GLY A 38 40.51 -19.40 0.62
C GLY A 38 39.00 -19.61 0.66
N VAL A 39 38.24 -19.06 -0.29
CA VAL A 39 36.79 -19.23 -0.43
C VAL A 39 36.51 -20.14 -1.62
N HIS A 40 35.70 -21.18 -1.42
CA HIS A 40 35.26 -22.06 -2.50
C HIS A 40 34.05 -21.47 -3.25
N GLY A 41 34.05 -21.59 -4.57
CA GLY A 41 33.03 -20.98 -5.43
C GLY A 41 33.24 -21.26 -6.90
N PHE A 42 32.72 -20.38 -7.75
CA PHE A 42 32.66 -20.55 -9.20
C PHE A 42 33.11 -19.27 -9.89
N ASP A 43 33.63 -19.40 -11.12
CA ASP A 43 33.67 -18.26 -12.02
C ASP A 43 32.24 -17.96 -12.51
N MET A 44 31.87 -16.68 -12.54
CA MET A 44 30.55 -16.22 -12.95
C MET A 44 30.34 -16.42 -14.45
N GLU A 45 31.39 -16.39 -15.27
CA GLU A 45 31.30 -16.61 -16.71
C GLU A 45 30.86 -18.05 -17.04
N ASP A 46 31.30 -19.02 -16.22
CA ASP A 46 30.86 -20.41 -16.31
C ASP A 46 29.38 -20.60 -15.93
N LEU A 47 28.80 -19.60 -15.26
CA LEU A 47 27.42 -19.59 -14.76
C LEU A 47 26.50 -18.68 -15.59
N LYS A 48 26.93 -18.18 -16.74
CA LYS A 48 26.15 -17.20 -17.55
C LYS A 48 24.79 -17.68 -18.02
N GLU A 49 24.54 -19.00 -18.06
CA GLU A 49 23.22 -19.57 -18.37
C GLU A 49 22.21 -19.39 -17.23
N ILE A 50 22.67 -18.99 -16.04
CA ILE A 50 21.82 -18.62 -14.91
C ILE A 50 21.39 -17.16 -15.07
N PRO A 51 20.09 -16.85 -15.23
CA PRO A 51 19.62 -15.50 -15.55
C PRO A 51 20.08 -14.42 -14.56
N GLU A 52 20.08 -14.73 -13.26
CA GLU A 52 20.57 -13.78 -12.26
C GLU A 52 22.06 -13.48 -12.42
N VAL A 53 22.89 -14.48 -12.74
CA VAL A 53 24.33 -14.29 -12.95
C VAL A 53 24.58 -13.52 -14.24
N GLN A 54 23.89 -13.89 -15.33
CA GLN A 54 23.95 -13.17 -16.60
C GLN A 54 23.64 -11.67 -16.39
N SER A 55 22.56 -11.36 -15.67
CA SER A 55 22.16 -9.98 -15.42
C SER A 55 23.19 -9.18 -14.61
N MET A 56 23.97 -9.85 -13.75
CA MET A 56 25.07 -9.23 -12.99
C MET A 56 26.33 -9.04 -13.84
N LEU A 57 26.58 -9.92 -14.82
CA LEU A 57 27.70 -9.79 -15.78
C LEU A 57 27.45 -8.66 -16.78
N GLU A 58 26.21 -8.56 -17.28
CA GLU A 58 25.78 -7.56 -18.28
C GLU A 58 25.30 -6.24 -17.66
N THR A 59 25.50 -6.06 -16.36
CA THR A 59 24.92 -4.94 -15.62
C THR A 59 25.41 -3.57 -16.09
N LYS A 60 24.48 -2.60 -16.08
CA LYS A 60 24.75 -1.16 -16.25
C LYS A 60 24.67 -0.38 -14.94
N TRP A 61 24.89 -1.05 -13.80
CA TRP A 61 24.79 -0.44 -12.46
C TRP A 61 25.54 0.89 -12.33
N ASP A 62 26.76 0.96 -12.86
CA ASP A 62 27.59 2.16 -12.74
C ASP A 62 27.01 3.34 -13.57
N GLU A 63 26.26 3.08 -14.64
CA GLU A 63 25.53 4.10 -15.41
C GLU A 63 24.30 4.63 -14.64
N GLU A 64 23.73 3.85 -13.72
CA GLU A 64 22.56 4.25 -12.93
C GLU A 64 22.86 5.49 -12.06
N PHE A 65 24.12 5.78 -11.74
CA PHE A 65 24.53 6.97 -10.98
C PHE A 65 24.44 8.27 -11.80
N ASN A 66 24.47 8.19 -13.13
CA ASN A 66 24.50 9.37 -14.01
C ASN A 66 23.12 9.94 -14.33
N ILE A 67 22.05 9.21 -14.01
CA ILE A 67 20.67 9.68 -14.23
C ILE A 67 20.44 10.92 -13.34
N THR A 68 19.80 11.97 -13.84
CA THR A 68 19.40 13.08 -12.98
C THR A 68 18.01 13.52 -13.40
N PRO A 69 17.17 13.96 -12.46
CA PRO A 69 15.86 14.44 -12.83
C PRO A 69 15.97 15.68 -13.73
N LEU A 70 15.21 15.74 -14.82
CA LEU A 70 15.20 16.90 -15.73
C LEU A 70 14.59 18.16 -15.09
N ARG A 71 13.76 17.96 -14.06
CA ARG A 71 13.21 19.00 -13.18
C ARG A 71 12.88 18.39 -11.82
N GLU A 72 12.49 19.21 -10.86
CA GLU A 72 12.01 18.69 -9.59
C GLU A 72 10.68 17.93 -9.79
N PHE A 73 10.64 16.65 -9.40
CA PHE A 73 9.45 15.82 -9.45
C PHE A 73 8.82 15.70 -8.06
N ASN A 74 7.61 16.24 -7.90
CA ASN A 74 6.90 16.24 -6.62
C ASN A 74 6.42 14.83 -6.30
N SER A 75 6.71 14.37 -5.07
CA SER A 75 6.29 13.07 -4.59
C SER A 75 5.53 13.12 -3.27
N VAL A 76 4.59 12.19 -3.11
CA VAL A 76 3.93 11.88 -1.84
C VAL A 76 4.22 10.43 -1.47
N GLU A 77 4.54 10.16 -0.21
CA GLU A 77 4.72 8.80 0.29
C GLU A 77 3.74 8.47 1.43
N LEU A 78 3.02 7.36 1.30
CA LEU A 78 2.13 6.83 2.32
C LEU A 78 2.78 5.65 3.04
N PHE A 79 2.52 5.51 4.35
CA PHE A 79 3.08 4.45 5.18
C PHE A 79 4.63 4.51 5.24
N ALA A 80 5.18 5.72 5.40
CA ALA A 80 6.61 5.99 5.26
C ALA A 80 7.51 5.23 6.25
N GLY A 81 6.96 4.78 7.38
CA GLY A 81 7.66 4.03 8.40
C GLY A 81 8.92 4.74 8.90
N GLY A 82 9.98 3.98 9.12
CA GLY A 82 11.29 4.53 9.51
C GLY A 82 12.03 5.31 8.41
N GLY A 83 11.42 5.46 7.22
CA GLY A 83 11.95 6.25 6.11
C GLY A 83 12.82 5.51 5.10
N GLY A 84 12.81 4.18 5.07
CA GLY A 84 13.67 3.41 4.15
C GLY A 84 13.34 3.64 2.67
N LEU A 85 12.05 3.57 2.32
CA LEU A 85 11.57 3.86 0.96
C LEU A 85 11.72 5.35 0.64
N ALA A 86 11.18 6.23 1.49
CA ALA A 86 11.30 7.68 1.36
C ALA A 86 12.73 8.15 1.13
N LEU A 87 13.68 7.68 1.94
CA LEU A 87 15.09 8.06 1.82
C LEU A 87 15.68 7.60 0.49
N GLY A 88 15.43 6.35 0.08
CA GLY A 88 15.91 5.85 -1.21
C GLY A 88 15.34 6.65 -2.40
N MET A 89 14.04 6.96 -2.37
CA MET A 89 13.40 7.79 -3.39
C MET A 89 13.95 9.22 -3.42
N SER A 90 14.19 9.82 -2.26
CA SER A 90 14.79 11.15 -2.15
C SER A 90 16.23 11.16 -2.67
N MET A 91 17.03 10.14 -2.32
CA MET A 91 18.39 9.96 -2.85
C MET A 91 18.41 9.75 -4.37
N ALA A 92 17.35 9.19 -4.95
CA ALA A 92 17.24 9.02 -6.40
C ALA A 92 16.96 10.34 -7.12
N GLY A 93 16.35 11.32 -6.45
CA GLY A 93 16.04 12.65 -6.98
C GLY A 93 14.59 13.12 -6.80
N PHE A 94 13.72 12.37 -6.13
CA PHE A 94 12.34 12.80 -5.88
C PHE A 94 12.26 13.84 -4.75
N HIS A 95 11.36 14.81 -4.92
CA HIS A 95 11.08 15.84 -3.92
C HIS A 95 9.81 15.51 -3.14
N HIS A 96 9.96 15.02 -1.91
CA HIS A 96 8.83 14.68 -1.06
C HIS A 96 8.13 15.92 -0.53
N VAL A 97 6.97 16.25 -1.10
CA VAL A 97 6.13 17.36 -0.61
C VAL A 97 5.34 16.96 0.63
N LEU A 98 5.04 15.66 0.80
CA LEU A 98 4.25 15.14 1.92
C LEU A 98 4.59 13.66 2.20
N LEU A 99 4.72 13.31 3.46
CA LEU A 99 4.75 11.91 3.92
C LEU A 99 3.66 11.67 4.96
N ASN A 100 2.99 10.52 4.88
CA ASN A 100 2.08 10.06 5.92
C ASN A 100 2.64 8.84 6.65
N GLU A 101 2.58 8.88 7.98
CA GLU A 101 2.93 7.75 8.83
C GLU A 101 2.04 7.70 10.08
N PHE A 102 1.64 6.49 10.49
CA PHE A 102 0.74 6.27 11.61
C PHE A 102 1.48 6.22 12.96
N GLU A 103 2.67 5.61 13.00
CA GLU A 103 3.44 5.40 14.23
C GLU A 103 4.20 6.67 14.65
N THR A 104 3.95 7.12 15.88
CA THR A 104 4.54 8.35 16.44
C THR A 104 6.07 8.31 16.47
N SER A 105 6.67 7.16 16.82
CA SER A 105 8.13 6.99 16.86
C SER A 105 8.76 7.09 15.47
N ALA A 106 8.10 6.52 14.46
CA ALA A 106 8.50 6.63 13.06
C ALA A 106 8.39 8.07 12.53
N CYS A 107 7.30 8.78 12.83
CA CYS A 107 7.15 10.20 12.49
C CYS A 107 8.26 11.07 13.09
N LYS A 108 8.63 10.81 14.35
CA LYS A 108 9.77 11.50 15.00
C LYS A 108 11.09 11.20 14.32
N THR A 109 11.33 9.95 13.92
CA THR A 109 12.52 9.56 13.13
C THR A 109 12.58 10.35 11.83
N LEU A 110 11.50 10.40 11.05
CA LEU A 110 11.46 11.15 9.79
C LEU A 110 11.79 12.64 10.01
N LYS A 111 11.08 13.30 10.93
CA LYS A 111 11.25 14.74 11.23
C LYS A 111 12.64 15.08 11.78
N THR A 112 13.26 14.17 12.53
CA THR A 112 14.61 14.39 13.10
C THR A 112 15.67 14.38 12.00
N ASN A 113 15.55 13.46 11.04
CA ASN A 113 16.55 13.29 9.99
C ASN A 113 16.32 14.19 8.79
N LYS A 114 15.06 14.58 8.56
CA LYS A 114 14.62 15.41 7.45
C LYS A 114 13.60 16.45 7.94
N PRO A 115 14.06 17.50 8.64
CA PRO A 115 13.17 18.56 9.16
C PRO A 115 12.39 19.29 8.08
N GLU A 116 12.90 19.29 6.85
CA GLU A 116 12.26 19.87 5.66
C GLU A 116 11.06 19.06 5.15
N TRP A 117 10.93 17.80 5.55
CA TRP A 117 9.83 16.95 5.10
C TRP A 117 8.54 17.24 5.88
N ASN A 118 7.45 17.47 5.15
CA ASN A 118 6.13 17.61 5.73
C ASN A 118 5.57 16.23 6.11
N VAL A 119 5.67 15.87 7.38
CA VAL A 119 5.21 14.57 7.89
C VAL A 119 3.88 14.72 8.63
N ILE A 120 2.82 14.14 8.07
CA ILE A 120 1.53 13.96 8.73
C ILE A 120 1.58 12.69 9.57
N GLU A 121 1.59 12.89 10.89
CA GLU A 121 1.39 11.81 11.85
C GLU A 121 -0.11 11.53 11.97
N GLY A 122 -0.57 10.41 11.40
CA GLY A 122 -1.99 10.11 11.42
C GLY A 122 -2.40 8.92 10.57
N ASP A 123 -3.66 8.53 10.73
CA ASP A 123 -4.29 7.50 9.94
C ASP A 123 -4.64 8.04 8.55
N VAL A 124 -4.12 7.39 7.51
CA VAL A 124 -4.31 7.79 6.11
C VAL A 124 -5.78 7.97 5.74
N ARG A 125 -6.71 7.24 6.39
CA ARG A 125 -8.17 7.31 6.17
C ARG A 125 -8.78 8.68 6.46
N HIS A 126 -8.06 9.51 7.20
CA HIS A 126 -8.55 10.80 7.67
C HIS A 126 -7.91 11.97 6.92
N ILE A 127 -7.09 11.70 5.91
CA ILE A 127 -6.39 12.70 5.12
C ILE A 127 -7.12 12.91 3.80
N ASP A 128 -7.53 14.16 3.55
CA ASP A 128 -8.05 14.61 2.26
C ASP A 128 -6.87 15.04 1.37
N PHE A 129 -6.64 14.31 0.28
CA PHE A 129 -5.56 14.61 -0.67
C PHE A 129 -6.04 15.41 -1.87
N THR A 130 -7.33 15.77 -1.96
CA THR A 130 -7.88 16.55 -3.08
C THR A 130 -7.18 17.89 -3.33
N PRO A 131 -6.62 18.61 -2.32
CA PRO A 131 -5.84 19.83 -2.59
C PRO A 131 -4.57 19.60 -3.43
N LEU A 132 -4.07 18.36 -3.51
CA LEU A 132 -2.88 17.99 -4.27
C LEU A 132 -3.19 17.50 -5.70
N LYS A 133 -4.47 17.50 -6.09
CA LYS A 133 -4.90 17.03 -7.41
C LYS A 133 -4.15 17.75 -8.54
N GLY A 134 -3.46 16.98 -9.37
CA GLY A 134 -2.71 17.51 -10.52
C GLY A 134 -1.36 18.17 -10.17
N LYS A 135 -0.96 18.19 -8.89
CA LYS A 135 0.29 18.82 -8.42
C LYS A 135 1.44 17.85 -8.15
N ILE A 136 1.12 16.56 -8.10
CA ILE A 136 2.05 15.49 -7.71
C ILE A 136 2.39 14.65 -8.93
N ASP A 137 3.68 14.43 -9.16
CA ASP A 137 4.17 13.58 -10.23
C ASP A 137 4.10 12.09 -9.81
N PHE A 138 4.54 11.80 -8.58
CA PHE A 138 4.75 10.45 -8.08
C PHE A 138 4.07 10.19 -6.73
N LEU A 139 3.37 9.06 -6.59
CA LEU A 139 2.87 8.57 -5.29
C LEU A 139 3.48 7.20 -4.96
N SER A 140 4.10 7.04 -3.80
CA SER A 140 4.61 5.75 -3.32
C SER A 140 3.89 5.30 -2.05
N GLY A 141 3.85 3.98 -1.80
CA GLY A 141 3.47 3.47 -0.48
C GLY A 141 3.68 1.97 -0.27
N GLY A 142 4.23 1.62 0.89
CA GLY A 142 4.39 0.24 1.37
C GLY A 142 3.20 -0.17 2.25
N PHE A 143 2.09 -0.58 1.63
CA PHE A 143 0.85 -0.82 2.37
C PHE A 143 0.89 -2.15 3.16
N PRO A 144 0.45 -2.19 4.43
CA PRO A 144 0.46 -3.42 5.23
C PRO A 144 -0.41 -4.55 4.64
N CYS A 145 0.16 -5.76 4.56
CA CYS A 145 -0.53 -6.96 4.05
C CYS A 145 -1.54 -7.60 5.06
N GLN A 146 -1.52 -7.18 6.33
CA GLN A 146 -2.18 -7.90 7.44
C GLN A 146 -3.71 -7.99 7.34
N ALA A 147 -4.36 -7.05 6.66
CA ALA A 147 -5.82 -7.02 6.55
C ALA A 147 -6.37 -8.10 5.57
N PHE A 148 -5.56 -8.55 4.61
CA PHE A 148 -6.00 -9.55 3.63
C PHE A 148 -6.09 -10.96 4.23
N SER A 149 -5.28 -11.30 5.23
CA SER A 149 -5.32 -12.62 5.88
C SER A 149 -6.60 -12.91 6.66
N TYR A 150 -7.32 -11.87 7.10
CA TYR A 150 -8.62 -12.02 7.78
C TYR A 150 -9.77 -12.21 6.78
N ALA A 151 -9.69 -11.63 5.58
CA ALA A 151 -10.70 -11.81 4.51
C ALA A 151 -10.79 -13.27 4.03
N GLY A 152 -9.68 -14.02 4.05
CA GLY A 152 -9.65 -15.45 3.72
C GLY A 152 -10.43 -16.37 4.67
N LYS A 153 -10.83 -15.89 5.86
CA LYS A 153 -11.66 -16.65 6.83
C LYS A 153 -13.18 -16.51 6.60
N GLY A 154 -13.61 -16.09 5.41
CA GLY A 154 -15.03 -16.04 5.04
C GLY A 154 -15.70 -14.67 5.21
N ALA A 155 -14.92 -13.60 5.42
CA ALA A 155 -15.45 -12.24 5.35
C ALA A 155 -15.40 -11.78 3.88
N GLY A 156 -16.57 -11.62 3.26
CA GLY A 156 -16.70 -11.35 1.82
C GLY A 156 -16.08 -10.04 1.34
N PHE A 157 -16.21 -9.77 0.03
CA PHE A 157 -15.66 -8.64 -0.75
C PHE A 157 -15.87 -7.21 -0.16
N ASN A 158 -16.71 -7.05 0.87
CA ASN A 158 -16.85 -5.79 1.60
C ASN A 158 -15.70 -5.53 2.59
N ASP A 159 -15.08 -6.58 3.13
CA ASP A 159 -14.05 -6.47 4.16
C ASP A 159 -12.67 -6.20 3.54
N THR A 160 -12.42 -6.72 2.34
CA THR A 160 -11.22 -6.38 1.55
C THR A 160 -11.17 -4.90 1.17
N ARG A 161 -12.33 -4.26 0.94
CA ARG A 161 -12.47 -2.83 0.64
C ARG A 161 -12.14 -1.90 1.81
N GLY A 162 -12.00 -2.42 3.03
CA GLY A 162 -11.52 -1.67 4.20
C GLY A 162 -10.00 -1.76 4.42
N THR A 163 -9.26 -2.40 3.51
CA THR A 163 -7.81 -2.59 3.64
C THR A 163 -7.03 -1.33 3.25
N LEU A 164 -5.82 -1.18 3.78
CA LEU A 164 -4.97 0.00 3.53
C LEU A 164 -4.53 0.16 2.07
N PHE A 165 -4.64 -0.89 1.24
CA PHE A 165 -4.48 -0.76 -0.21
C PHE A 165 -5.54 0.16 -0.82
N PHE A 166 -6.80 0.08 -0.36
CA PHE A 166 -7.86 0.94 -0.90
C PHE A 166 -7.69 2.40 -0.47
N GLU A 167 -6.99 2.67 0.63
CA GLU A 167 -6.62 4.04 1.00
C GLU A 167 -5.49 4.59 0.13
N LEU A 168 -4.52 3.74 -0.26
CA LEU A 168 -3.56 4.11 -1.31
C LEU A 168 -4.30 4.39 -2.63
N ALA A 169 -5.24 3.53 -3.03
CA ALA A 169 -6.05 3.73 -4.23
C ALA A 169 -6.89 5.01 -4.18
N ARG A 170 -7.48 5.35 -3.02
CA ARG A 170 -8.20 6.61 -2.78
C ARG A 170 -7.27 7.80 -2.96
N ALA A 171 -6.08 7.76 -2.37
CA ALA A 171 -5.07 8.82 -2.57
C ALA A 171 -4.67 8.97 -4.04
N VAL A 172 -4.47 7.85 -4.77
CA VAL A 172 -4.24 7.89 -6.24
C VAL A 172 -5.40 8.56 -6.98
N GLN A 173 -6.64 8.27 -6.58
CA GLN A 173 -7.83 8.85 -7.21
C GLN A 173 -7.94 10.36 -6.97
N GLU A 174 -7.66 10.81 -5.75
CA GLU A 174 -7.72 12.22 -5.34
C GLU A 174 -6.57 13.04 -5.95
N ILE A 175 -5.34 12.52 -5.87
CA ILE A 175 -4.12 13.20 -6.30
C ILE A 175 -3.95 13.15 -7.83
N ARG A 176 -4.36 12.06 -8.48
CA ARG A 176 -4.15 11.79 -9.92
C ARG A 176 -2.68 11.89 -10.37
N PRO A 177 -1.71 11.24 -9.70
CA PRO A 177 -0.30 11.31 -10.08
C PRO A 177 -0.03 10.77 -11.48
N LYS A 178 1.13 11.08 -12.08
CA LYS A 178 1.53 10.51 -13.38
C LYS A 178 1.86 9.02 -13.24
N VAL A 179 2.54 8.67 -12.14
CA VAL A 179 2.93 7.30 -11.80
C VAL A 179 2.67 7.08 -10.32
N PHE A 180 2.24 5.87 -9.94
CA PHE A 180 2.30 5.46 -8.54
C PHE A 180 2.96 4.09 -8.38
N MET A 181 3.53 3.87 -7.20
CA MET A 181 4.21 2.65 -6.81
C MET A 181 3.62 2.07 -5.53
N GLY A 182 3.28 0.78 -5.58
CA GLY A 182 2.97 -0.02 -4.41
C GLY A 182 4.12 -0.96 -4.07
N GLU A 183 4.53 -1.01 -2.81
CA GLU A 183 5.46 -2.03 -2.29
C GLU A 183 4.72 -3.02 -1.39
N ASN A 184 5.08 -4.31 -1.51
CA ASN A 184 4.58 -5.34 -0.60
C ASN A 184 5.49 -6.56 -0.49
N VAL A 185 5.11 -7.52 0.36
CA VAL A 185 5.76 -8.82 0.49
C VAL A 185 5.51 -9.71 -0.73
N LYS A 186 6.49 -10.55 -1.09
CA LYS A 186 6.39 -11.55 -2.17
C LYS A 186 5.13 -12.42 -2.11
N GLY A 187 4.70 -12.78 -0.89
CA GLY A 187 3.55 -13.65 -0.66
C GLY A 187 2.21 -13.09 -1.14
N LEU A 188 2.13 -11.80 -1.47
CA LEU A 188 0.90 -11.17 -1.95
C LEU A 188 0.40 -11.79 -3.26
N ILE A 189 1.30 -12.22 -4.16
CA ILE A 189 0.94 -12.83 -5.45
C ILE A 189 0.10 -14.10 -5.24
N SER A 190 0.54 -14.96 -4.31
CA SER A 190 -0.12 -16.22 -3.99
C SER A 190 -1.23 -16.10 -2.95
N HIS A 191 -1.44 -14.89 -2.39
CA HIS A 191 -2.37 -14.70 -1.30
C HIS A 191 -3.82 -14.95 -1.74
N ASP A 192 -4.59 -15.66 -0.91
CA ASP A 192 -5.99 -16.01 -1.18
C ASP A 192 -6.20 -16.64 -2.56
N ASN A 193 -5.33 -17.60 -2.92
CA ASN A 193 -5.29 -18.27 -4.23
C ASN A 193 -5.22 -17.27 -5.41
N GLY A 194 -4.53 -16.15 -5.23
CA GLY A 194 -4.34 -15.11 -6.25
C GLY A 194 -5.44 -14.05 -6.29
N ARG A 195 -6.58 -14.23 -5.60
CA ARG A 195 -7.72 -13.29 -5.65
C ARG A 195 -7.36 -11.88 -5.18
N THR A 196 -6.50 -11.77 -4.16
CA THR A 196 -6.06 -10.47 -3.65
C THR A 196 -5.28 -9.70 -4.72
N PHE A 197 -4.37 -10.39 -5.41
CA PHE A 197 -3.57 -9.80 -6.48
C PHE A 197 -4.44 -9.41 -7.69
N THR A 198 -5.39 -10.26 -8.10
CA THR A 198 -6.37 -9.92 -9.15
C THR A 198 -7.19 -8.69 -8.79
N THR A 199 -7.63 -8.58 -7.53
CA THR A 199 -8.39 -7.41 -7.05
C THR A 199 -7.55 -6.14 -7.17
N ILE A 200 -6.28 -6.20 -6.75
CA ILE A 200 -5.35 -5.08 -6.89
C ILE A 200 -5.23 -4.68 -8.36
N CYS A 201 -4.97 -5.63 -9.26
CA CYS A 201 -4.83 -5.35 -10.70
C CYS A 201 -6.08 -4.67 -11.29
N ASN A 202 -7.27 -5.18 -10.95
CA ASN A 202 -8.53 -4.61 -11.40
C ASN A 202 -8.74 -3.18 -10.86
N THR A 203 -8.45 -2.93 -9.58
CA THR A 203 -8.54 -1.58 -9.00
C THR A 203 -7.58 -0.61 -9.68
N ILE A 204 -6.36 -1.03 -10.01
CA ILE A 204 -5.39 -0.19 -10.74
C ILE A 204 -5.95 0.19 -12.12
N ALA A 205 -6.54 -0.77 -12.85
CA ALA A 205 -7.16 -0.54 -14.15
C ALA A 205 -8.36 0.42 -14.06
N GLU A 206 -9.24 0.22 -13.07
CA GLU A 206 -10.41 1.08 -12.81
C GLU A 206 -10.02 2.53 -12.47
N LEU A 207 -8.88 2.75 -11.83
CA LEU A 207 -8.33 4.09 -11.58
C LEU A 207 -7.80 4.76 -12.86
N GLY A 208 -7.77 4.07 -13.99
CA GLY A 208 -7.23 4.60 -15.25
C GLY A 208 -5.70 4.58 -15.30
N TYR A 209 -5.08 3.53 -14.75
CA TYR A 209 -3.64 3.29 -14.84
C TYR A 209 -3.34 1.92 -15.45
N THR A 210 -2.23 1.87 -16.18
CA THR A 210 -1.65 0.67 -16.75
C THR A 210 -0.59 0.14 -15.80
N LEU A 211 -0.78 -1.10 -15.32
CA LEU A 211 0.17 -1.79 -14.47
C LEU A 211 1.32 -2.33 -15.31
N VAL A 212 2.54 -1.87 -15.05
CA VAL A 212 3.77 -2.50 -15.54
C VAL A 212 3.86 -3.90 -14.93
N GLU A 213 4.33 -4.88 -15.71
CA GLU A 213 4.48 -6.27 -15.26
C GLU A 213 5.09 -6.34 -13.84
N PRO A 214 4.31 -6.80 -12.83
CA PRO A 214 4.76 -6.82 -11.45
C PRO A 214 5.99 -7.70 -11.24
N ARG A 215 7.00 -7.20 -10.52
CA ARG A 215 8.22 -7.96 -10.24
C ARG A 215 8.51 -8.11 -8.76
N VAL A 216 9.03 -9.29 -8.41
CA VAL A 216 9.63 -9.54 -7.10
C VAL A 216 11.12 -9.26 -7.21
N LEU A 217 11.57 -8.19 -6.57
CA LEU A 217 12.98 -7.81 -6.53
C LEU A 217 13.68 -8.43 -5.32
N LYS A 218 14.88 -8.95 -5.55
CA LYS A 218 15.77 -9.48 -4.51
C LYS A 218 16.75 -8.39 -4.08
N ALA A 219 16.64 -7.89 -2.86
CA ALA A 219 17.48 -6.81 -2.33
C ALA A 219 18.99 -7.09 -2.44
N ILE A 220 19.41 -8.36 -2.32
CA ILE A 220 20.80 -8.81 -2.49
C ILE A 220 21.44 -8.39 -3.83
N MET A 221 20.62 -8.12 -4.84
CA MET A 221 21.06 -7.68 -6.16
C MET A 221 21.27 -6.16 -6.24
N PHE A 222 21.05 -5.38 -5.19
CA PHE A 222 21.03 -3.90 -5.25
C PHE A 222 21.87 -3.26 -4.14
N GLN A 223 23.10 -3.76 -3.92
CA GLN A 223 23.99 -3.31 -2.83
C GLN A 223 23.34 -3.40 -1.43
N VAL A 224 22.53 -4.43 -1.17
CA VAL A 224 21.96 -4.71 0.16
C VAL A 224 22.52 -6.03 0.68
N PRO A 225 23.20 -6.06 1.84
CA PRO A 225 23.74 -7.30 2.41
C PRO A 225 22.67 -8.14 3.14
N GLN A 226 21.52 -8.36 2.50
CA GLN A 226 20.36 -9.03 3.09
C GLN A 226 19.51 -9.77 2.06
N LYS A 227 19.23 -11.06 2.32
CA LYS A 227 18.25 -11.88 1.60
C LYS A 227 16.84 -11.39 1.90
N ARG A 228 16.36 -10.37 1.16
CA ARG A 228 15.02 -9.79 1.30
C ARG A 228 14.37 -9.66 -0.07
N GLU A 229 13.17 -10.18 -0.22
CA GLU A 229 12.38 -10.08 -1.46
C GLU A 229 11.20 -9.15 -1.26
N ARG A 230 10.90 -8.33 -2.28
CA ARG A 230 9.76 -7.41 -2.30
C ARG A 230 9.06 -7.39 -3.65
N LEU A 231 7.73 -7.47 -3.60
CA LEU A 231 6.87 -7.23 -4.75
C LEU A 231 6.76 -5.72 -4.97
N ILE A 232 7.07 -5.30 -6.18
CA ILE A 232 6.98 -3.91 -6.61
C ILE A 232 5.92 -3.82 -7.70
N LEU A 233 4.94 -2.95 -7.48
CA LEU A 233 3.87 -2.62 -8.43
C LEU A 233 4.13 -1.20 -8.92
N ILE A 234 4.25 -1.01 -10.24
CA ILE A 234 4.41 0.30 -10.85
C ILE A 234 3.26 0.51 -11.82
N ALA A 235 2.50 1.56 -11.63
CA ALA A 235 1.32 1.86 -12.42
C ALA A 235 1.44 3.26 -13.03
N ILE A 236 1.30 3.34 -14.36
CA ILE A 236 1.47 4.56 -15.16
C ILE A 236 0.09 5.00 -15.65
N ARG A 237 -0.23 6.28 -15.55
CA ARG A 237 -1.55 6.80 -15.96
C ARG A 237 -1.79 6.52 -17.45
N ASN A 238 -3.02 6.11 -17.83
CA ASN A 238 -3.29 5.57 -19.17
C ASN A 238 -3.02 6.54 -20.33
N ASP A 239 -3.17 7.85 -20.10
CA ASP A 239 -2.82 8.89 -21.07
C ASP A 239 -1.31 8.91 -21.39
N ILE A 240 -0.47 8.47 -20.45
CA ILE A 240 0.98 8.45 -20.55
C ILE A 240 1.51 7.07 -20.97
N ALA A 241 0.93 6.00 -20.42
CA ALA A 241 1.47 4.63 -20.48
C ALA A 241 1.76 4.12 -21.91
N LYS A 242 0.98 4.57 -22.90
CA LYS A 242 1.15 4.20 -24.32
C LYS A 242 2.36 4.85 -25.01
N HIS A 243 2.99 5.84 -24.37
CA HIS A 243 4.08 6.64 -24.95
C HIS A 243 5.45 6.37 -24.33
N VAL A 244 5.50 5.62 -23.23
CA VAL A 244 6.73 5.41 -22.46
C VAL A 244 6.88 3.94 -22.09
N GLN A 245 8.12 3.53 -21.83
CA GLN A 245 8.44 2.18 -21.41
C GLN A 245 9.23 2.21 -20.11
N PHE A 246 8.73 1.52 -19.08
CA PHE A 246 9.47 1.37 -17.84
C PHE A 246 10.56 0.30 -17.96
N HIS A 247 11.77 0.64 -17.53
CA HIS A 247 12.91 -0.27 -17.47
C HIS A 247 13.28 -0.50 -16.01
N TRP A 248 13.34 -1.78 -15.60
CA TRP A 248 13.72 -2.17 -14.25
C TRP A 248 15.21 -1.88 -13.96
N PRO A 249 15.59 -1.66 -12.69
CA PRO A 249 16.96 -1.33 -12.35
C PRO A 249 17.93 -2.45 -12.67
N SER A 250 19.12 -2.08 -13.15
CA SER A 250 20.24 -3.01 -13.30
C SER A 250 20.67 -3.56 -11.93
N PRO A 251 21.12 -4.82 -11.81
CA PRO A 251 21.63 -5.36 -10.55
C PRO A 251 23.08 -4.98 -10.31
N TYR A 252 23.55 -4.94 -9.07
CA TYR A 252 24.95 -4.73 -8.75
C TYR A 252 25.81 -5.94 -9.15
N LYS A 253 27.05 -5.68 -9.54
CA LYS A 253 28.03 -6.67 -10.04
C LYS A 253 28.52 -7.70 -9.02
N ARG A 254 28.21 -7.55 -7.73
CA ARG A 254 28.55 -8.54 -6.69
C ARG A 254 27.50 -8.61 -5.59
N ILE A 255 27.48 -9.74 -4.87
CA ILE A 255 26.68 -9.90 -3.65
C ILE A 255 27.44 -9.31 -2.45
N LEU A 256 26.75 -8.49 -1.65
CA LEU A 256 27.28 -7.96 -0.40
C LEU A 256 26.98 -8.88 0.79
N THR A 257 27.89 -8.95 1.75
CA THR A 257 27.75 -9.79 2.95
C THR A 257 27.67 -8.95 4.22
N LEU A 258 27.48 -9.58 5.38
CA LEU A 258 27.54 -8.88 6.66
C LEU A 258 28.89 -8.21 6.92
N ARG A 259 29.98 -8.72 6.35
CA ARG A 259 31.28 -8.05 6.39
C ARG A 259 31.22 -6.66 5.77
N ASP A 260 30.54 -6.52 4.62
CA ASP A 260 30.35 -5.23 3.96
C ASP A 260 29.47 -4.28 4.78
N ALA A 261 28.55 -4.81 5.59
CA ALA A 261 27.72 -3.99 6.49
C ALA A 261 28.49 -3.52 7.72
N PHE A 262 29.35 -4.35 8.30
CA PHE A 262 29.94 -4.09 9.62
C PHE A 262 31.29 -3.40 9.55
N TYR A 263 32.01 -3.55 8.45
CA TYR A 263 33.32 -2.95 8.24
C TYR A 263 33.29 -1.96 7.08
N LYS A 264 34.33 -1.13 6.98
CA LYS A 264 34.54 -0.26 5.82
C LYS A 264 34.42 -1.07 4.51
N SER A 265 33.56 -0.60 3.60
CA SER A 265 33.23 -1.29 2.36
C SER A 265 32.77 -0.31 1.27
N VAL A 266 32.22 -0.83 0.17
CA VAL A 266 31.66 -0.01 -0.92
C VAL A 266 30.38 0.74 -0.52
N ILE A 267 29.75 0.39 0.60
CA ILE A 267 28.51 1.03 1.10
C ILE A 267 28.72 1.83 2.40
N TYR A 268 29.88 1.74 3.04
CA TYR A 268 30.21 2.48 4.27
C TYR A 268 31.70 2.85 4.34
N ASP A 269 31.99 4.10 4.68
CA ASP A 269 33.38 4.61 4.72
C ASP A 269 34.15 4.21 6.00
N CYS A 270 33.48 3.61 6.97
CA CYS A 270 34.03 3.22 8.26
C CYS A 270 33.38 1.94 8.82
N ASP A 271 34.03 1.38 9.83
CA ASP A 271 33.46 0.29 10.63
C ASP A 271 32.22 0.75 11.39
N VAL A 272 31.35 -0.20 11.74
CA VAL A 272 30.05 0.10 12.33
C VAL A 272 30.19 0.86 13.65
N PRO A 273 29.56 2.05 13.78
CA PRO A 273 29.57 2.78 15.04
C PRO A 273 28.91 1.96 16.13
N LYS A 274 29.48 2.02 17.34
CA LYS A 274 28.86 1.41 18.51
C LYS A 274 27.48 2.04 18.73
N SER A 275 26.50 1.19 19.01
CA SER A 275 25.16 1.62 19.37
C SER A 275 24.56 0.68 20.40
N GLU A 276 23.49 1.16 21.02
CA GLU A 276 22.56 0.36 21.82
C GLU A 276 22.00 -0.85 21.07
N GLY A 277 21.56 -1.85 21.83
CA GLY A 277 20.89 -3.05 21.33
C GLY A 277 20.31 -3.88 22.46
N VAL A 278 19.46 -4.84 22.13
CA VAL A 278 18.90 -5.79 23.11
C VAL A 278 19.98 -6.79 23.53
N LEU A 279 19.95 -7.22 24.79
CA LEU A 279 20.85 -8.26 25.31
C LEU A 279 20.13 -9.60 25.46
N TYR A 280 20.89 -10.69 25.36
CA TYR A 280 20.35 -12.01 25.64
C TYR A 280 20.27 -12.27 27.16
N PRO A 281 19.21 -12.96 27.63
CA PRO A 281 19.23 -13.59 28.94
C PRO A 281 20.36 -14.64 29.02
N ASP A 282 20.95 -14.83 30.20
CA ASP A 282 22.11 -15.70 30.40
C ASP A 282 21.90 -17.13 29.90
N LYS A 283 20.71 -17.71 30.14
CA LYS A 283 20.36 -19.05 29.65
C LYS A 283 20.47 -19.14 28.13
N LYS A 284 20.06 -18.09 27.42
CA LYS A 284 20.09 -18.03 25.96
C LYS A 284 21.49 -17.78 25.43
N LYS A 285 22.26 -16.93 26.12
CA LYS A 285 23.67 -16.66 25.80
C LYS A 285 24.49 -17.95 25.84
N LYS A 286 24.37 -18.75 26.91
CA LYS A 286 25.06 -20.06 27.04
C LYS A 286 24.79 -21.02 25.88
N VAL A 287 23.57 -21.01 25.33
CA VAL A 287 23.22 -21.83 24.16
C VAL A 287 23.91 -21.29 22.91
N LEU A 288 23.81 -19.99 22.66
CA LEU A 288 24.38 -19.37 21.46
C LEU A 288 25.91 -19.32 21.45
N ASP A 289 26.57 -19.36 22.62
CA ASP A 289 28.03 -19.51 22.74
C ASP A 289 28.55 -20.80 22.07
N LEU A 290 27.71 -21.84 22.01
CA LEU A 290 28.06 -23.13 21.38
C LEU A 290 27.85 -23.15 19.86
N VAL A 291 27.18 -22.13 19.30
CA VAL A 291 26.86 -22.09 17.87
C VAL A 291 27.96 -21.35 17.13
N PRO A 292 28.65 -21.97 16.16
CA PRO A 292 29.67 -21.30 15.36
C PRO A 292 29.04 -20.32 14.37
N GLN A 293 29.86 -19.45 13.78
CA GLN A 293 29.43 -18.51 12.75
C GLN A 293 28.71 -19.24 11.60
N GLY A 294 27.57 -18.71 11.14
CA GLY A 294 26.74 -19.36 10.11
C GLY A 294 26.02 -20.63 10.57
N GLY A 295 26.21 -21.04 11.83
CA GLY A 295 25.58 -22.21 12.44
C GLY A 295 24.16 -21.95 12.95
N ASP A 296 23.50 -23.02 13.35
CA ASP A 296 22.19 -23.00 13.99
C ASP A 296 22.05 -24.12 15.02
N TRP A 297 20.81 -24.45 15.43
CA TRP A 297 20.52 -25.50 16.40
C TRP A 297 21.18 -26.85 16.09
N ARG A 298 21.49 -27.17 14.83
CA ARG A 298 22.16 -28.43 14.43
C ARG A 298 23.59 -28.54 14.93
N ASN A 299 24.20 -27.42 15.30
CA ASN A 299 25.54 -27.38 15.86
C ASN A 299 25.55 -27.57 17.39
N LEU A 300 24.38 -27.60 18.02
CA LEU A 300 24.27 -27.81 19.47
C LEU A 300 24.35 -29.32 19.79
N PRO A 301 24.89 -29.69 20.97
CA PRO A 301 24.74 -31.04 21.50
C PRO A 301 23.26 -31.43 21.60
N ASP A 302 22.90 -32.67 21.22
CA ASP A 302 21.51 -33.13 21.09
C ASP A 302 20.62 -32.79 22.30
N LYS A 303 21.13 -33.00 23.52
CA LYS A 303 20.38 -32.71 24.75
C LYS A 303 20.05 -31.22 24.89
N ILE A 304 21.01 -30.34 24.56
CA ILE A 304 20.83 -28.89 24.60
C ILE A 304 19.91 -28.45 23.46
N ALA A 305 20.07 -29.02 22.26
CA ALA A 305 19.21 -28.75 21.12
C ALA A 305 17.75 -29.13 21.41
N GLN A 306 17.51 -30.30 22.00
CA GLN A 306 16.19 -30.78 22.42
C GLN A 306 15.54 -29.86 23.45
N GLU A 307 16.27 -29.51 24.53
CA GLU A 307 15.76 -28.59 25.55
C GLU A 307 15.49 -27.21 24.96
N TYR A 308 16.42 -26.69 24.15
CA TYR A 308 16.27 -25.38 23.54
C TYR A 308 15.09 -25.37 22.57
N MET A 309 14.91 -26.39 21.74
CA MET A 309 13.86 -26.40 20.72
C MET A 309 12.48 -26.76 21.29
N GLY A 310 12.42 -27.52 22.38
CA GLY A 310 11.18 -28.00 22.97
C GLY A 310 10.34 -28.76 21.95
N GLY A 311 9.04 -28.49 21.88
CA GLY A 311 8.13 -29.14 20.93
C GLY A 311 8.54 -29.00 19.46
N SER A 312 9.29 -27.96 19.10
CA SER A 312 9.82 -27.80 17.73
C SER A 312 10.83 -28.90 17.36
N TRP A 313 11.46 -29.60 18.31
CA TRP A 313 12.36 -30.72 18.02
C TRP A 313 11.66 -31.83 17.22
N LEU A 314 10.40 -32.14 17.55
CA LEU A 314 9.64 -33.26 16.99
C LEU A 314 8.99 -32.98 15.62
N LEU A 315 8.96 -31.71 15.17
CA LEU A 315 8.30 -31.32 13.92
C LEU A 315 9.19 -31.53 12.69
N GLY A 316 8.63 -31.67 11.49
CA GLY A 316 9.40 -31.65 10.23
C GLY A 316 9.57 -30.23 9.68
N GLY A 317 10.73 -29.92 9.06
CA GLY A 317 10.96 -28.67 8.32
C GLY A 317 11.07 -27.37 9.14
N GLY A 318 11.59 -26.30 8.52
CA GLY A 318 11.38 -24.90 8.98
C GLY A 318 12.08 -24.45 10.27
N LYS A 319 13.23 -25.02 10.67
CA LYS A 319 13.88 -24.74 11.98
C LYS A 319 15.24 -24.04 11.92
N THR A 320 15.72 -23.71 10.73
CA THR A 320 17.05 -23.10 10.54
C THR A 320 17.19 -21.72 11.19
N GLY A 321 16.08 -21.07 11.55
CA GLY A 321 16.09 -19.82 12.33
C GLY A 321 16.27 -20.01 13.84
N MET A 322 16.22 -21.25 14.37
CA MET A 322 16.43 -21.51 15.78
C MET A 322 17.91 -21.58 16.13
N ALA A 323 18.30 -20.85 17.18
CA ALA A 323 19.69 -20.70 17.61
C ALA A 323 20.63 -20.26 16.48
N ARG A 324 20.11 -19.50 15.50
CA ARG A 324 20.85 -19.07 14.31
C ARG A 324 21.90 -18.01 14.67
N ARG A 325 23.16 -18.29 14.37
CA ARG A 325 24.25 -17.32 14.33
C ARG A 325 24.51 -16.92 12.88
N LEU A 326 24.56 -15.61 12.64
CA LEU A 326 24.83 -15.07 11.32
C LEU A 326 26.29 -15.28 10.91
N SER A 327 26.63 -15.04 9.65
CA SER A 327 28.01 -15.14 9.14
C SER A 327 28.46 -13.85 8.48
N LEU A 328 29.70 -13.43 8.74
CA LEU A 328 30.31 -12.29 8.05
C LEU A 328 30.43 -12.54 6.54
N ASP A 329 30.56 -13.79 6.14
CA ASP A 329 30.81 -14.17 4.75
C ASP A 329 29.51 -14.56 4.01
N GLU A 330 28.35 -14.29 4.62
CA GLU A 330 27.04 -14.46 4.01
C GLU A 330 26.22 -13.16 4.09
N PRO A 331 25.28 -12.92 3.16
CA PRO A 331 24.25 -11.91 3.34
C PRO A 331 23.37 -12.27 4.53
N SER A 332 22.90 -11.25 5.26
CA SER A 332 21.97 -11.45 6.37
C SER A 332 20.68 -12.13 5.90
N LEU A 333 20.06 -12.93 6.78
CA LEU A 333 18.67 -13.33 6.59
C LEU A 333 17.75 -12.10 6.71
N THR A 334 16.52 -12.16 6.19
CA THR A 334 15.53 -11.09 6.36
C THR A 334 15.47 -10.64 7.82
N LEU A 335 15.71 -9.35 8.06
CA LEU A 335 15.60 -8.78 9.39
C LEU A 335 14.13 -8.76 9.83
N THR A 336 13.91 -9.15 11.06
CA THR A 336 12.60 -9.13 11.72
C THR A 336 12.48 -7.91 12.63
N CYS A 337 11.26 -7.53 13.00
CA CYS A 337 11.00 -6.41 13.93
C CYS A 337 11.48 -6.67 15.37
N SER A 338 12.02 -7.85 15.65
CA SER A 338 12.64 -8.22 16.92
C SER A 338 13.85 -9.11 16.65
N PRO A 339 15.06 -8.73 17.08
CA PRO A 339 16.30 -9.40 16.71
C PRO A 339 16.57 -10.70 17.49
N CYS A 340 15.79 -10.97 18.55
CA CYS A 340 16.06 -12.02 19.52
C CYS A 340 14.91 -13.03 19.70
N GLN A 341 14.04 -13.17 18.69
CA GLN A 341 12.97 -14.16 18.71
C GLN A 341 13.53 -15.57 18.49
N LYS A 342 13.05 -16.54 19.27
CA LYS A 342 13.57 -17.92 19.29
C LYS A 342 13.54 -18.63 17.93
N GLN A 343 12.51 -18.38 17.12
CA GLN A 343 12.33 -19.02 15.81
C GLN A 343 13.03 -18.27 14.66
N THR A 344 13.40 -17.02 14.89
CA THR A 344 13.93 -16.08 13.89
C THR A 344 15.17 -15.40 14.42
N GLU A 345 16.04 -16.16 15.07
CA GLU A 345 17.22 -15.64 15.75
C GLU A 345 18.17 -14.94 14.77
N ARG A 346 18.78 -13.83 15.22
CA ARG A 346 19.79 -13.08 14.48
C ARG A 346 20.97 -12.77 15.41
N CYS A 347 21.65 -13.82 15.87
CA CYS A 347 22.84 -13.65 16.71
C CYS A 347 24.00 -13.07 15.89
N HIS A 348 24.73 -12.12 16.47
CA HIS A 348 25.89 -11.47 15.87
C HIS A 348 26.94 -12.51 15.43
N PRO A 349 27.65 -12.33 14.30
CA PRO A 349 28.54 -13.36 13.76
C PRO A 349 29.71 -13.73 14.67
N ILE A 350 30.24 -12.77 15.44
CA ILE A 350 31.41 -12.96 16.32
C ILE A 350 31.03 -12.96 17.80
N GLU A 351 30.05 -12.14 18.18
CA GLU A 351 29.72 -11.88 19.57
C GLU A 351 28.43 -12.60 19.95
N THR A 352 28.30 -13.09 21.18
CA THR A 352 27.06 -13.76 21.61
C THR A 352 26.04 -12.74 22.13
N ARG A 353 25.51 -11.95 21.21
CA ARG A 353 24.43 -10.97 21.42
C ARG A 353 23.58 -10.84 20.16
N PRO A 354 22.34 -10.33 20.25
CA PRO A 354 21.63 -9.83 19.09
C PRO A 354 22.42 -8.71 18.40
N LEU A 355 22.08 -8.47 17.15
CA LEU A 355 22.57 -7.30 16.43
C LEU A 355 22.13 -5.99 17.11
N SER A 356 23.05 -5.02 17.18
CA SER A 356 22.77 -3.67 17.67
C SER A 356 21.84 -2.91 16.72
N VAL A 357 21.25 -1.80 17.16
CA VAL A 357 20.38 -0.97 16.32
C VAL A 357 21.11 -0.49 15.06
N ARG A 358 22.37 -0.05 15.18
CA ARG A 358 23.17 0.44 14.04
C ARG A 358 23.56 -0.68 13.09
N GLU A 359 23.94 -1.86 13.60
CA GLU A 359 24.19 -3.05 12.76
C GLU A 359 22.92 -3.43 11.98
N TYR A 360 21.75 -3.40 12.63
CA TYR A 360 20.45 -3.64 12.00
C TYR A 360 20.17 -2.63 10.88
N ALA A 361 20.39 -1.34 11.17
CA ALA A 361 20.18 -0.25 10.23
C ALA A 361 21.10 -0.37 9.00
N ARG A 362 22.38 -0.72 9.22
CA ARG A 362 23.34 -0.89 8.13
C ARG A 362 23.01 -2.05 7.19
N ILE A 363 22.46 -3.15 7.72
CA ILE A 363 21.98 -4.27 6.90
C ILE A 363 20.78 -3.87 6.01
N GLN A 364 19.99 -2.88 6.45
CA GLN A 364 18.93 -2.23 5.67
C GLN A 364 19.45 -1.02 4.87
N THR A 365 20.77 -0.83 4.80
CA THR A 365 21.48 0.20 4.03
C THR A 365 21.15 1.64 4.44
N PHE A 366 20.70 1.87 5.67
CA PHE A 366 20.56 3.23 6.18
C PHE A 366 21.94 3.89 6.40
N PRO A 367 22.07 5.20 6.15
CA PRO A 367 23.31 5.91 6.47
C PRO A 367 23.48 6.02 8.00
N ASP A 368 24.74 6.15 8.44
CA ASP A 368 25.08 6.15 9.87
C ASP A 368 24.54 7.36 10.63
N ASN A 369 24.31 8.46 9.93
CA ASN A 369 23.69 9.66 10.49
C ASN A 369 22.16 9.57 10.61
N TRP A 370 21.52 8.50 10.11
CA TRP A 370 20.08 8.30 10.28
C TRP A 370 19.76 7.90 11.72
N GLN A 371 19.04 8.75 12.44
CA GLN A 371 18.72 8.63 13.87
C GLN A 371 17.32 8.08 14.10
N PHE A 372 17.22 6.86 14.65
CA PHE A 372 15.94 6.24 14.99
C PHE A 372 15.46 6.68 16.38
N GLN A 373 14.21 7.12 16.46
CA GLN A 373 13.53 7.61 17.66
C GLN A 373 12.61 6.55 18.27
N GLY A 374 12.34 6.67 19.58
CA GLY A 374 11.48 5.75 20.34
C GLY A 374 12.23 4.72 21.19
N THR A 375 11.49 3.78 21.77
CA THR A 375 12.01 2.66 22.56
C THR A 375 12.78 1.66 21.69
N MET A 376 13.59 0.78 22.30
CA MET A 376 14.32 -0.27 21.56
C MET A 376 13.42 -1.09 20.64
N THR A 377 12.29 -1.57 21.14
CA THR A 377 11.34 -2.34 20.32
C THR A 377 10.83 -1.54 19.13
N GLU A 378 10.55 -0.24 19.31
CA GLU A 378 10.10 0.62 18.22
C GLU A 378 11.19 0.86 17.17
N LYS A 379 12.46 1.03 17.58
CA LYS A 379 13.58 1.18 16.64
C LYS A 379 13.78 -0.08 15.80
N TYR A 380 13.79 -1.27 16.40
CA TYR A 380 13.86 -2.53 15.66
C TYR A 380 12.64 -2.76 14.76
N LYS A 381 11.44 -2.35 15.18
CA LYS A 381 10.22 -2.40 14.35
C LYS A 381 10.36 -1.51 13.11
N GLN A 382 10.82 -0.27 13.28
CA GLN A 382 11.05 0.67 12.18
C GLN A 382 12.05 0.09 11.16
N ILE A 383 13.19 -0.41 11.62
CA ILE A 383 14.24 -0.96 10.75
C ILE A 383 13.79 -2.26 10.08
N GLY A 384 13.15 -3.19 10.81
CA GLY A 384 12.69 -4.46 10.28
C GLY A 384 11.59 -4.34 9.22
N ASN A 385 10.69 -3.35 9.39
CA ASN A 385 9.63 -3.07 8.43
C ASN A 385 10.14 -2.33 7.18
N ALA A 386 11.21 -1.55 7.28
CA ALA A 386 11.70 -0.72 6.19
C ALA A 386 12.01 -1.50 4.90
N VAL A 387 11.78 -0.86 3.76
CA VAL A 387 12.42 -1.20 2.48
C VAL A 387 13.91 -0.82 2.62
N PRO A 388 14.87 -1.67 2.21
CA PRO A 388 16.27 -1.29 2.20
C PRO A 388 16.48 -0.04 1.34
N VAL A 389 17.22 0.94 1.87
CA VAL A 389 17.44 2.23 1.21
C VAL A 389 18.04 2.08 -0.18
N ASN A 390 19.04 1.21 -0.38
CA ASN A 390 19.68 1.03 -1.68
C ASN A 390 18.75 0.33 -2.70
N LEU A 391 17.86 -0.56 -2.25
CA LEU A 391 16.83 -1.14 -3.12
C LEU A 391 15.84 -0.04 -3.56
N ALA A 392 15.36 0.77 -2.61
CA ALA A 392 14.47 1.88 -2.90
C ALA A 392 15.13 2.91 -3.84
N TRP A 393 16.41 3.20 -3.63
CA TRP A 393 17.21 4.06 -4.50
C TRP A 393 17.28 3.49 -5.92
N ALA A 394 17.65 2.22 -6.10
CA ALA A 394 17.75 1.61 -7.43
C ALA A 394 16.41 1.67 -8.20
N ILE A 395 15.29 1.38 -7.53
CA ILE A 395 13.94 1.55 -8.12
C ILE A 395 13.68 3.02 -8.45
N GLY A 396 14.01 3.92 -7.53
CA GLY A 396 13.89 5.37 -7.72
C GLY A 396 14.62 5.86 -8.97
N ARG A 397 15.84 5.39 -9.24
CA ARG A 397 16.61 5.73 -10.45
C ARG A 397 15.91 5.32 -11.73
N SER A 398 15.34 4.12 -11.73
CA SER A 398 14.53 3.64 -12.85
C SER A 398 13.27 4.46 -13.06
N LEU A 399 12.63 4.90 -11.96
CA LEU A 399 11.50 5.82 -12.02
C LEU A 399 11.92 7.20 -12.52
N ILE A 400 13.05 7.77 -12.08
CA ILE A 400 13.53 9.06 -12.60
C ILE A 400 13.78 9.00 -14.11
N ARG A 401 14.34 7.90 -14.62
CA ARG A 401 14.46 7.68 -16.06
C ARG A 401 13.10 7.70 -16.76
N LEU A 402 12.12 6.96 -16.23
CA LEU A 402 10.75 7.01 -16.73
C LEU A 402 10.17 8.44 -16.70
N PHE A 403 10.35 9.17 -15.61
CA PHE A 403 9.86 10.54 -15.48
C PHE A 403 10.55 11.50 -16.45
N ASN A 404 11.83 11.31 -16.73
CA ASN A 404 12.54 12.07 -17.76
C ASN A 404 11.99 11.78 -19.17
N ASP A 405 11.66 10.52 -19.46
CA ASP A 405 11.00 10.15 -20.73
C ASP A 405 9.61 10.80 -20.84
N ILE A 406 8.83 10.76 -19.76
CA ILE A 406 7.53 11.44 -19.68
C ILE A 406 7.68 12.93 -19.91
N GLU A 407 8.66 13.57 -19.26
CA GLU A 407 8.89 15.02 -19.34
C GLU A 407 9.37 15.44 -20.74
N THR A 408 10.12 14.58 -21.43
CA THR A 408 10.55 14.83 -22.83
C THR A 408 9.36 14.84 -23.80
N ILE A 409 8.35 13.99 -23.56
CA ILE A 409 7.17 13.86 -24.42
C ILE A 409 6.06 14.85 -24.02
N PHE A 410 5.88 15.03 -22.71
CA PHE A 410 4.86 15.88 -22.10
C PHE A 410 5.51 16.89 -21.14
N PRO A 411 6.15 17.96 -21.67
CA PRO A 411 6.78 18.97 -20.85
C PRO A 411 5.78 19.60 -19.86
N SER A 412 6.22 19.77 -18.61
CA SER A 412 5.44 20.32 -17.51
C SER A 412 6.34 21.05 -16.53
N GLN A 413 5.81 22.07 -15.86
CA GLN A 413 6.53 22.74 -14.79
C GLN A 413 6.28 22.04 -13.44
N THR A 414 7.20 22.19 -12.50
CA THR A 414 6.99 21.73 -11.13
C THR A 414 5.92 22.58 -10.47
N GLU A 415 4.86 21.93 -10.02
CA GLU A 415 3.72 22.59 -9.40
C GLU A 415 4.03 23.05 -7.96
N ASP A 416 3.63 24.27 -7.62
CA ASP A 416 3.73 24.74 -6.24
C ASP A 416 2.65 24.07 -5.36
N CYS A 417 3.12 23.34 -4.35
CA CYS A 417 2.29 22.61 -3.40
C CYS A 417 2.12 23.32 -2.06
N ARG A 418 2.79 24.46 -1.80
CA ARG A 418 2.88 25.08 -0.47
C ARG A 418 1.53 25.33 0.18
N ASP A 419 0.59 25.93 -0.53
CA ASP A 419 -0.73 26.27 0.03
C ASP A 419 -1.63 25.03 0.19
N ALA A 420 -1.52 24.06 -0.72
CA ALA A 420 -2.20 22.78 -0.59
C ALA A 420 -1.72 22.01 0.65
N ILE A 421 -0.41 21.97 0.88
CA ILE A 421 0.19 21.34 2.06
C ILE A 421 -0.21 22.06 3.34
N LYS A 422 -0.15 23.40 3.37
CA LYS A 422 -0.61 24.18 4.53
C LYS A 422 -2.05 23.86 4.89
N LYS A 423 -2.94 23.79 3.88
CA LYS A 423 -4.34 23.43 4.08
C LYS A 423 -4.49 22.03 4.69
N ILE A 424 -3.85 21.03 4.08
CA ILE A 424 -3.94 19.64 4.59
C ILE A 424 -3.39 19.55 6.02
N MET A 425 -2.23 20.15 6.30
CA MET A 425 -1.63 20.14 7.64
C MET A 425 -2.51 20.87 8.65
N HIS A 426 -3.12 21.99 8.27
CA HIS A 426 -4.08 22.70 9.11
C HIS A 426 -5.29 21.82 9.43
N ASP A 427 -5.93 21.24 8.43
CA ASP A 427 -7.11 20.38 8.61
C ASP A 427 -6.78 19.17 9.50
N GLN A 428 -5.62 18.54 9.31
CA GLN A 428 -5.15 17.46 10.17
C GLN A 428 -4.89 17.89 11.61
N SER A 429 -4.37 19.10 11.83
CA SER A 429 -4.10 19.61 13.18
C SER A 429 -5.38 19.83 14.01
N GLN A 430 -6.53 19.98 13.36
CA GLN A 430 -7.83 20.13 14.03
C GLN A 430 -8.43 18.78 14.48
N LEU A 431 -7.87 17.65 14.04
CA LEU A 431 -8.41 16.33 14.36
C LEU A 431 -7.86 15.82 15.70
N ILE A 432 -8.77 15.48 16.62
CA ILE A 432 -8.42 14.68 17.80
C ILE A 432 -8.49 13.21 17.41
N VAL A 433 -7.34 12.63 17.15
CA VAL A 433 -7.20 11.23 16.72
C VAL A 433 -6.85 10.34 17.90
N LYS A 434 -7.72 9.38 18.23
CA LYS A 434 -7.44 8.34 19.23
C LYS A 434 -6.97 7.07 18.52
N LYS A 435 -5.68 6.75 18.64
CA LYS A 435 -5.07 5.53 18.06
C LYS A 435 -5.39 4.30 18.91
N ASP A 436 -5.91 3.26 18.29
CA ASP A 436 -5.95 1.90 18.83
C ASP A 436 -4.73 1.12 18.33
N LYS A 437 -3.79 0.89 19.25
CA LYS A 437 -2.54 0.18 18.96
C LYS A 437 -2.73 -1.31 18.69
N LYS A 438 -3.84 -1.94 19.12
CA LYS A 438 -4.10 -3.36 18.90
C LYS A 438 -4.59 -3.62 17.49
N SER A 439 -5.54 -2.82 17.02
CA SER A 439 -6.10 -2.94 15.67
C SER A 439 -5.32 -2.15 14.61
N GLN A 440 -4.36 -1.31 15.00
CA GLN A 440 -3.71 -0.32 14.12
C GLN A 440 -4.73 0.54 13.38
N THR A 441 -5.77 0.96 14.10
CA THR A 441 -6.79 1.87 13.59
C THR A 441 -6.92 3.10 14.45
N SER A 442 -7.53 4.16 13.95
CA SER A 442 -7.92 5.28 14.80
C SER A 442 -9.38 5.65 14.66
N SER A 443 -9.90 6.34 15.68
CA SER A 443 -11.17 7.05 15.62
C SER A 443 -10.92 8.55 15.75
N ILE A 444 -11.70 9.35 15.01
CA ILE A 444 -11.74 10.79 15.18
C ILE A 444 -12.79 11.11 16.24
N GLN A 445 -12.36 11.78 17.31
CA GLN A 445 -13.28 12.42 18.23
C GLN A 445 -13.48 13.85 17.74
N LYS A 446 -14.56 14.10 16.98
CA LYS A 446 -14.91 15.48 16.61
C LYS A 446 -15.33 16.22 17.88
N THR A 447 -14.49 17.13 18.38
CA THR A 447 -14.96 18.22 19.22
C THR A 447 -15.71 19.18 18.30
N TYR A 448 -17.02 18.99 18.20
CA TYR A 448 -17.87 20.06 17.71
C TYR A 448 -17.70 21.21 18.69
N ARG A 449 -17.19 22.34 18.22
CA ARG A 449 -17.42 23.60 18.93
C ARG A 449 -18.93 23.79 18.84
N GLN A 450 -19.65 23.47 19.91
CA GLN A 450 -21.05 23.80 20.01
C GLN A 450 -21.11 25.32 19.95
N LEU A 451 -21.42 25.86 18.78
CA LEU A 451 -21.63 27.30 18.64
C LEU A 451 -22.79 27.64 19.57
N SER A 452 -22.59 28.65 20.42
CA SER A 452 -23.68 29.14 21.23
C SER A 452 -24.74 29.69 20.26
N LEU A 453 -26.02 29.48 20.56
CA LEU A 453 -27.10 30.01 19.75
C LEU A 453 -26.94 31.54 19.59
N PHE A 454 -26.40 32.21 20.61
CA PHE A 454 -26.12 33.64 20.61
C PHE A 454 -24.98 34.03 19.66
N ASP A 455 -23.94 33.20 19.54
CA ASP A 455 -22.81 33.45 18.61
C ASP A 455 -23.28 33.35 17.15
N LEU A 456 -24.23 32.46 16.88
CA LEU A 456 -24.89 32.33 15.57
C LEU A 456 -25.84 33.49 15.29
N PHE A 457 -26.52 34.02 16.30
CA PHE A 457 -27.37 35.21 16.14
C PHE A 457 -26.55 36.47 15.86
N GLU A 458 -25.43 36.70 16.55
CA GLU A 458 -24.53 37.84 16.26
C GLU A 458 -23.93 37.76 14.85
N GLN A 459 -23.63 36.55 14.36
CA GLN A 459 -22.98 36.36 13.07
C GLN A 459 -23.93 36.48 11.87
N TYR A 460 -25.23 36.19 12.05
CA TYR A 460 -26.21 36.08 10.96
C TYR A 460 -27.45 36.97 11.19
N GLU A 461 -27.36 37.96 12.08
CA GLU A 461 -28.47 38.79 12.55
C GLU A 461 -29.30 39.39 11.39
N ASP A 462 -28.63 39.94 10.39
CA ASP A 462 -29.26 40.62 9.26
C ASP A 462 -29.39 39.76 7.99
N ASN A 463 -28.86 38.52 7.99
CA ASN A 463 -28.87 37.64 6.82
C ASN A 463 -29.12 36.18 7.23
N PRO A 464 -30.40 35.73 7.29
CA PRO A 464 -30.70 34.33 7.53
C PRO A 464 -30.05 33.43 6.47
N ILE A 465 -29.41 32.34 6.92
CA ILE A 465 -28.66 31.40 6.07
C ILE A 465 -29.57 30.74 5.02
N VAL A 466 -30.88 30.68 5.27
CA VAL A 466 -31.93 30.20 4.35
C VAL A 466 -33.29 30.84 4.73
N GLU A 467 -34.11 31.18 3.74
CA GLU A 467 -35.53 31.51 3.96
C GLU A 467 -36.29 30.26 4.43
N ASN A 468 -36.66 30.23 5.70
CA ASN A 468 -37.49 29.16 6.25
C ASN A 468 -38.97 29.48 6.04
N HIS A 469 -39.61 28.77 5.10
CA HIS A 469 -41.06 28.61 5.14
C HIS A 469 -41.40 27.43 6.06
N ILE A 470 -42.05 27.71 7.18
CA ILE A 470 -42.71 26.68 8.00
C ILE A 470 -43.81 26.08 7.13
N VAL A 471 -43.66 24.80 6.77
CA VAL A 471 -44.72 24.03 6.12
C VAL A 471 -45.86 23.91 7.14
N ARG A 472 -46.91 24.72 6.95
CA ARG A 472 -48.19 24.48 7.63
C ARG A 472 -48.76 23.17 7.12
N GLU A 473 -49.30 22.36 8.03
CA GLU A 473 -50.12 21.19 7.74
C GLU A 473 -51.43 21.60 7.05
N GLU A 474 -51.35 22.08 5.81
CA GLU A 474 -52.50 22.06 4.92
C GLU A 474 -52.24 21.03 3.82
N PRO A 475 -53.22 20.16 3.53
CA PRO A 475 -53.06 19.13 2.51
C PRO A 475 -52.90 19.80 1.15
N PHE A 476 -51.67 19.90 0.68
CA PHE A 476 -51.38 20.31 -0.68
C PHE A 476 -51.88 19.20 -1.61
N GLU A 477 -52.95 19.46 -2.35
CA GLU A 477 -53.34 18.60 -3.47
C GLU A 477 -52.17 18.53 -4.45
N TYR A 478 -51.53 17.36 -4.51
CA TYR A 478 -50.62 17.04 -5.61
C TYR A 478 -51.41 17.18 -6.90
N ARG A 479 -51.15 18.25 -7.66
CA ARG A 479 -51.54 18.36 -9.06
C ARG A 479 -51.17 17.03 -9.72
N LYS A 480 -52.18 16.29 -10.19
CA LYS A 480 -52.01 15.14 -11.08
C LYS A 480 -51.06 15.54 -12.20
N THR A 481 -49.79 15.14 -12.10
CA THR A 481 -48.86 15.21 -13.22
C THR A 481 -49.47 14.40 -14.34
N LYS A 482 -49.66 15.05 -15.51
CA LYS A 482 -50.15 14.38 -16.72
C LYS A 482 -49.28 13.14 -16.96
N LYS A 483 -49.89 11.95 -16.87
CA LYS A 483 -49.27 10.68 -17.27
C LYS A 483 -48.61 10.88 -18.64
N GLY A 484 -47.27 10.80 -18.70
CA GLY A 484 -46.52 10.68 -19.95
C GLY A 484 -45.40 11.70 -20.21
N LEU A 485 -45.40 12.89 -19.60
CA LEU A 485 -44.29 13.84 -19.77
C LEU A 485 -43.24 13.66 -18.67
N ILE A 486 -42.03 13.26 -19.07
CA ILE A 486 -40.84 13.22 -18.20
C ILE A 486 -40.26 14.64 -18.16
N ASP A 487 -40.01 15.16 -16.96
CA ASP A 487 -39.29 16.42 -16.80
C ASP A 487 -37.79 16.14 -16.89
N THR A 488 -37.18 16.49 -18.03
CA THR A 488 -35.78 16.21 -18.33
C THR A 488 -34.81 17.00 -17.45
N THR A 489 -35.27 18.10 -16.84
CA THR A 489 -34.44 18.96 -15.97
C THR A 489 -34.27 18.41 -14.56
N LYS A 490 -35.05 17.40 -14.17
CA LYS A 490 -35.03 16.82 -12.82
C LYS A 490 -33.92 15.79 -12.65
N ASN A 491 -33.47 15.66 -11.41
CA ASN A 491 -32.45 14.67 -11.07
C ASN A 491 -33.04 13.27 -11.03
N CYS A 492 -32.21 12.31 -11.40
CA CYS A 492 -32.47 10.90 -11.36
C CYS A 492 -31.36 10.21 -10.58
N LEU A 493 -31.75 9.58 -9.49
CA LEU A 493 -30.87 8.75 -8.70
C LEU A 493 -30.88 7.32 -9.27
N ILE A 494 -29.76 6.91 -9.84
CA ILE A 494 -29.54 5.53 -10.29
C ILE A 494 -28.99 4.74 -9.11
N CYS A 495 -29.55 3.59 -8.72
CA CYS A 495 -28.95 2.77 -7.66
C CYS A 495 -28.91 1.28 -7.99
N LEU A 496 -27.85 0.61 -7.54
CA LEU A 496 -27.72 -0.84 -7.58
C LEU A 496 -28.86 -1.50 -6.81
N VAL A 497 -29.55 -2.41 -7.48
CA VAL A 497 -30.54 -3.31 -6.87
C VAL A 497 -29.83 -4.58 -6.42
N LYS A 498 -30.05 -4.98 -5.16
CA LYS A 498 -29.54 -6.24 -4.63
C LYS A 498 -30.26 -7.43 -5.26
N LYS A 499 -29.55 -8.56 -5.42
CA LYS A 499 -30.06 -9.79 -6.03
C LYS A 499 -31.45 -10.19 -5.54
N ASP A 500 -31.67 -10.14 -4.23
CA ASP A 500 -32.91 -10.53 -3.57
C ASP A 500 -34.14 -9.69 -3.96
N ASN A 501 -33.93 -8.50 -4.57
CA ASN A 501 -35.00 -7.59 -4.97
C ASN A 501 -35.12 -7.44 -6.49
N ILE A 502 -34.25 -8.08 -7.30
CA ILE A 502 -34.19 -7.85 -8.75
C ILE A 502 -35.51 -8.21 -9.43
N GLU A 503 -36.15 -9.30 -9.04
CA GLU A 503 -37.39 -9.79 -9.66
C GLU A 503 -38.50 -8.73 -9.63
N GLN A 504 -38.67 -8.03 -8.51
CA GLN A 504 -39.69 -6.97 -8.35
C GLN A 504 -39.47 -5.80 -9.31
N PHE A 505 -38.22 -5.52 -9.71
CA PHE A 505 -37.91 -4.48 -10.69
C PHE A 505 -38.02 -4.97 -12.13
N ILE A 506 -37.74 -6.25 -12.38
CA ILE A 506 -37.97 -6.85 -13.71
C ILE A 506 -39.47 -6.91 -14.02
N GLU A 507 -40.29 -7.28 -13.04
CA GLU A 507 -41.75 -7.37 -13.15
C GLU A 507 -42.47 -6.02 -12.99
N GLN A 508 -41.73 -4.94 -12.73
CA GLN A 508 -42.27 -3.60 -12.49
C GLN A 508 -43.26 -3.52 -11.30
N SER A 509 -43.20 -4.49 -10.39
CA SER A 509 -44.06 -4.60 -9.20
C SER A 509 -43.49 -3.89 -7.96
N ALA A 510 -42.23 -3.46 -8.01
CA ALA A 510 -41.55 -2.77 -6.92
C ALA A 510 -42.24 -1.45 -6.51
N LYS A 511 -42.58 -1.34 -5.23
CA LYS A 511 -43.15 -0.13 -4.60
C LYS A 511 -42.20 0.56 -3.62
N ILE A 512 -41.16 -0.15 -3.18
CA ILE A 512 -40.24 0.32 -2.15
C ILE A 512 -38.82 -0.02 -2.57
N TYR A 513 -37.90 0.94 -2.43
CA TYR A 513 -36.46 0.72 -2.53
C TYR A 513 -35.78 0.96 -1.19
N TYR A 514 -35.01 -0.02 -0.72
CA TYR A 514 -34.18 0.09 0.48
C TYR A 514 -32.74 0.40 0.09
N THR A 515 -32.23 1.53 0.56
CA THR A 515 -30.83 1.93 0.33
C THR A 515 -29.83 1.01 1.06
N GLY A 516 -28.54 1.08 0.68
CA GLY A 516 -27.44 0.41 1.37
C GLY A 516 -27.16 0.95 2.78
N LYS A 517 -26.38 0.22 3.61
CA LYS A 517 -26.02 0.66 4.99
C LYS A 517 -25.27 2.01 5.00
N LYS A 518 -24.56 2.29 3.92
CA LYS A 518 -23.89 3.55 3.67
C LYS A 518 -24.62 4.23 2.51
N PHE A 519 -25.56 5.10 2.82
CA PHE A 519 -26.13 6.03 1.86
C PHE A 519 -25.27 7.30 1.85
N PRO A 520 -24.94 7.86 0.68
CA PRO A 520 -24.12 9.07 0.55
C PRO A 520 -24.70 10.25 1.33
N SER A 521 -23.86 10.94 2.10
CA SER A 521 -24.21 12.23 2.71
C SER A 521 -24.26 13.39 1.71
N THR A 522 -23.82 13.17 0.47
CA THR A 522 -23.75 14.21 -0.58
C THR A 522 -24.98 14.30 -1.47
N VAL A 523 -25.93 13.35 -1.36
CA VAL A 523 -27.18 13.41 -2.13
C VAL A 523 -28.15 14.30 -1.37
N ALA A 524 -28.49 15.43 -1.96
CA ALA A 524 -29.43 16.36 -1.34
C ALA A 524 -30.84 15.77 -1.44
N LEU A 525 -31.50 15.50 -0.31
CA LEU A 525 -32.82 14.86 -0.30
C LEU A 525 -33.88 15.67 -1.06
N ASN A 526 -33.79 17.00 -1.01
CA ASN A 526 -34.67 17.91 -1.76
C ASN A 526 -34.48 17.86 -3.28
N LYS A 527 -33.43 17.18 -3.77
CA LYS A 527 -33.15 17.01 -5.19
C LYS A 527 -33.60 15.65 -5.72
N LEU A 528 -34.01 14.72 -4.86
CA LEU A 528 -34.48 13.39 -5.25
C LEU A 528 -35.84 13.49 -5.94
N TYR A 529 -35.89 13.16 -7.23
CA TYR A 529 -37.12 13.20 -8.00
C TYR A 529 -37.38 11.87 -8.70
N TYR A 530 -36.48 11.46 -9.59
CA TYR A 530 -36.55 10.16 -10.24
C TYR A 530 -35.60 9.14 -9.60
N PHE A 531 -35.94 7.87 -9.75
CA PHE A 531 -35.14 6.71 -9.39
C PHE A 531 -35.02 5.77 -10.58
N MET A 532 -33.83 5.23 -10.81
CA MET A 532 -33.60 4.17 -11.79
C MET A 532 -32.87 2.98 -11.16
N PRO A 533 -33.43 1.76 -11.21
CA PRO A 533 -32.76 0.57 -10.75
C PRO A 533 -31.62 0.21 -11.71
N TYR A 534 -30.42 0.06 -11.17
CA TYR A 534 -29.28 -0.54 -11.85
C TYR A 534 -29.22 -2.03 -11.51
N ILE A 535 -29.38 -2.88 -12.52
CA ILE A 535 -29.28 -4.33 -12.40
C ILE A 535 -27.85 -4.75 -12.77
N GLN A 536 -27.16 -5.41 -11.83
CA GLN A 536 -25.77 -5.84 -12.04
C GLN A 536 -25.64 -6.69 -13.32
N GLN A 537 -24.63 -6.41 -14.14
CA GLN A 537 -24.37 -7.02 -15.46
C GLN A 537 -25.37 -6.66 -16.58
N LYS A 538 -26.42 -5.88 -16.30
CA LYS A 538 -27.37 -5.41 -17.33
C LYS A 538 -27.34 -3.90 -17.49
N GLY A 539 -27.47 -3.14 -16.40
CA GLY A 539 -27.53 -1.68 -16.42
C GLY A 539 -28.89 -1.11 -16.01
N ILE A 540 -29.29 0.01 -16.62
CA ILE A 540 -30.57 0.71 -16.37
C ILE A 540 -31.57 0.50 -17.50
N ARG A 541 -32.87 0.56 -17.22
CA ARG A 541 -33.95 0.41 -18.22
C ARG A 541 -35.21 1.18 -17.86
N ASP A 542 -35.65 1.02 -16.63
CA ASP A 542 -36.97 1.45 -16.16
C ASP A 542 -36.87 2.72 -15.31
N LEU A 543 -37.81 3.65 -15.48
CA LEU A 543 -37.85 4.91 -14.73
C LEU A 543 -38.96 4.86 -13.67
N TYR A 544 -38.62 5.28 -12.44
CA TYR A 544 -39.52 5.39 -11.31
C TYR A 544 -39.54 6.82 -10.77
N LEU A 545 -40.67 7.23 -10.22
CA LEU A 545 -40.84 8.47 -9.46
C LEU A 545 -40.66 8.16 -7.98
N ILE A 546 -39.85 8.97 -7.28
CA ILE A 546 -39.75 8.92 -5.82
C ILE A 546 -40.91 9.76 -5.27
N LYS A 547 -41.89 9.09 -4.64
CA LYS A 547 -43.02 9.76 -3.97
C LYS A 547 -42.62 10.32 -2.62
N THR A 548 -41.94 9.48 -1.85
CA THR A 548 -41.58 9.76 -0.47
C THR A 548 -40.18 9.21 -0.23
N ALA A 549 -39.34 10.01 0.43
CA ALA A 549 -38.07 9.55 0.99
C ALA A 549 -38.14 9.68 2.51
N ARG A 550 -37.94 8.58 3.23
CA ARG A 550 -38.03 8.53 4.70
C ARG A 550 -37.00 7.61 5.32
N VAL A 551 -36.72 7.79 6.60
CA VAL A 551 -35.89 6.86 7.36
C VAL A 551 -36.79 5.74 7.92
N GLY A 552 -36.38 4.49 7.76
CA GLY A 552 -37.06 3.31 8.31
C GLY A 552 -36.11 2.13 8.49
N THR A 553 -36.63 0.95 8.81
CA THR A 553 -35.84 -0.26 9.05
C THR A 553 -35.73 -1.13 7.79
N ARG A 554 -34.67 -1.95 7.69
CA ARG A 554 -34.54 -2.89 6.57
C ARG A 554 -35.72 -3.87 6.61
N LYS A 555 -36.43 -4.02 5.48
CA LYS A 555 -37.60 -4.91 5.34
C LYS A 555 -38.72 -4.57 6.35
N GLU A 556 -38.87 -3.28 6.67
CA GLU A 556 -39.96 -2.77 7.52
C GLU A 556 -41.33 -3.38 7.13
N GLY A 557 -42.02 -3.96 8.11
CA GLY A 557 -43.33 -4.59 7.92
C GLY A 557 -43.32 -5.97 7.26
N GLN A 558 -42.15 -6.57 7.02
CA GLN A 558 -42.00 -7.93 6.49
C GLN A 558 -41.48 -8.89 7.58
N PRO A 559 -41.63 -10.23 7.42
CA PRO A 559 -41.18 -11.21 8.41
C PRO A 559 -39.70 -11.12 8.78
N ASP A 560 -38.85 -10.65 7.86
CA ASP A 560 -37.39 -10.52 8.06
C ASP A 560 -36.96 -9.07 8.37
N GLU A 561 -37.82 -8.29 9.02
CA GLU A 561 -37.48 -6.92 9.45
C GLU A 561 -36.30 -6.91 10.44
N ASP A 562 -35.28 -6.07 10.15
CA ASP A 562 -34.19 -5.81 11.08
C ASP A 562 -34.35 -4.43 11.72
N LYS A 563 -34.85 -4.41 12.96
CA LYS A 563 -35.14 -3.20 13.73
C LYS A 563 -33.90 -2.37 14.12
N ASN A 564 -32.70 -2.93 13.97
CA ASN A 564 -31.45 -2.24 14.27
C ASN A 564 -30.73 -1.73 12.99
N ASP A 565 -31.30 -1.97 11.81
CA ASP A 565 -30.70 -1.63 10.52
C ASP A 565 -31.48 -0.49 9.85
N PHE A 566 -31.27 0.74 10.34
CA PHE A 566 -31.88 1.95 9.78
C PHE A 566 -31.36 2.25 8.37
N ARG A 567 -32.28 2.55 7.45
CA ARG A 567 -32.03 2.87 6.04
C ARG A 567 -32.85 4.07 5.61
N LEU A 568 -32.36 4.75 4.58
CA LEU A 568 -33.22 5.62 3.78
C LEU A 568 -34.06 4.72 2.86
N ILE A 569 -35.37 4.92 2.87
CA ILE A 569 -36.36 4.15 2.12
C ILE A 569 -37.03 5.11 1.13
N PHE A 570 -37.12 4.67 -0.12
CA PHE A 570 -37.88 5.37 -1.15
C PHE A 570 -39.16 4.62 -1.44
N GLU A 571 -40.29 5.31 -1.29
CA GLU A 571 -41.55 4.88 -1.88
C GLU A 571 -41.56 5.32 -3.33
N ILE A 572 -41.62 4.33 -4.23
CA ILE A 572 -41.43 4.54 -5.66
C ILE A 572 -42.65 4.12 -6.45
N GLU A 573 -42.87 4.80 -7.58
CA GLU A 573 -43.92 4.46 -8.54
C GLU A 573 -43.31 4.32 -9.93
N PHE A 574 -43.61 3.22 -10.62
CA PHE A 574 -43.18 3.03 -11.99
C PHE A 574 -43.79 4.09 -12.91
N VAL A 575 -42.95 4.76 -13.69
CA VAL A 575 -43.36 5.81 -14.62
C VAL A 575 -43.48 5.23 -16.03
N LYS A 576 -42.36 4.72 -16.57
CA LYS A 576 -42.30 4.06 -17.87
C LYS A 576 -40.99 3.28 -18.04
N GLN A 577 -40.99 2.37 -18.99
CA GLN A 577 -39.76 1.82 -19.56
C GLN A 577 -39.11 2.89 -20.44
N LEU A 578 -37.88 3.28 -20.13
CA LEU A 578 -37.18 4.37 -20.82
C LEU A 578 -36.42 3.85 -22.05
N PHE A 579 -35.91 2.62 -21.99
CA PHE A 579 -35.12 1.98 -23.04
C PHE A 579 -35.70 0.61 -23.38
N ASP A 580 -35.61 0.19 -24.66
CA ASP A 580 -36.08 -1.13 -25.10
C ASP A 580 -35.32 -2.28 -24.42
N ASP A 581 -33.99 -2.12 -24.31
CA ASP A 581 -33.09 -3.03 -23.61
C ASP A 581 -32.33 -2.32 -22.48
N TYR A 582 -31.79 -3.10 -21.54
CA TYR A 582 -30.93 -2.58 -20.47
C TYR A 582 -29.68 -1.93 -21.06
N LYS A 583 -29.39 -0.70 -20.62
CA LYS A 583 -28.23 0.07 -21.04
C LYS A 583 -27.17 0.09 -19.95
N PRO A 584 -25.92 -0.30 -20.26
CA PRO A 584 -24.84 -0.24 -19.29
C PRO A 584 -24.54 1.22 -18.93
N ILE A 585 -24.31 1.47 -17.65
CA ILE A 585 -23.83 2.76 -17.16
C ILE A 585 -22.83 2.51 -16.04
N THR A 586 -21.79 3.33 -15.97
CA THR A 586 -20.81 3.22 -14.90
C THR A 586 -21.41 3.79 -13.63
N LEU A 587 -21.53 2.95 -12.60
CA LEU A 587 -21.71 3.44 -11.24
C LEU A 587 -20.35 3.88 -10.69
N GLU A 588 -20.26 5.03 -10.02
CA GLU A 588 -19.02 5.43 -9.37
C GLU A 588 -18.59 4.37 -8.33
N ILE A 589 -17.33 3.96 -8.40
CA ILE A 589 -16.73 2.76 -7.74
C ILE A 589 -17.04 2.64 -6.23
N TRP A 590 -17.30 3.77 -5.56
CA TRP A 590 -17.55 3.85 -4.11
C TRP A 590 -19.02 3.86 -3.71
N ARG A 591 -19.92 3.95 -4.68
CA ARG A 591 -21.28 4.40 -4.48
C ARG A 591 -22.15 3.40 -5.23
N THR A 592 -22.97 2.64 -4.50
CA THR A 592 -24.01 1.77 -5.08
C THR A 592 -25.10 2.58 -5.80
N PHE A 593 -24.76 3.78 -6.26
CA PHE A 593 -25.63 4.77 -6.87
C PHE A 593 -24.82 5.76 -7.72
N THR A 594 -25.50 6.49 -8.57
CA THR A 594 -25.01 7.67 -9.28
C THR A 594 -26.16 8.67 -9.33
N ASP A 595 -25.86 9.96 -9.11
CA ASP A 595 -26.83 11.05 -9.18
C ASP A 595 -26.52 11.88 -10.43
N THR A 596 -27.54 12.16 -11.24
CA THR A 596 -27.43 12.84 -12.52
C THR A 596 -28.78 13.44 -12.92
N THR A 597 -28.89 14.12 -14.05
CA THR A 597 -30.16 14.62 -14.59
C THR A 597 -30.73 13.66 -15.64
N MET A 598 -32.05 13.72 -15.85
CA MET A 598 -32.70 12.96 -16.93
C MET A 598 -32.15 13.36 -18.31
N GLU A 599 -31.82 14.64 -18.52
CA GLU A 599 -31.14 15.15 -19.72
C GLU A 599 -29.78 14.48 -19.96
N ASN A 600 -28.95 14.34 -18.92
CA ASN A 600 -27.66 13.66 -19.02
C ASN A 600 -27.83 12.17 -19.36
N ILE A 601 -28.83 11.50 -18.78
CA ILE A 601 -29.11 10.09 -19.08
C ILE A 601 -29.49 9.90 -20.55
N LEU A 602 -30.32 10.79 -21.10
CA LEU A 602 -30.76 10.73 -22.49
C LEU A 602 -29.59 11.03 -23.45
N SER A 603 -28.82 12.10 -23.20
CA SER A 603 -27.67 12.49 -24.04
C SER A 603 -26.52 11.48 -24.03
N MET A 604 -26.24 10.84 -22.88
CA MET A 604 -25.24 9.76 -22.77
C MET A 604 -25.56 8.55 -23.65
N MET A 605 -26.84 8.36 -23.99
CA MET A 605 -27.31 7.21 -24.76
C MET A 605 -27.51 7.53 -26.25
N GLU A 606 -27.68 8.80 -26.62
CA GLU A 606 -27.59 9.25 -28.01
C GLU A 606 -26.15 9.23 -28.55
N SER A 607 -25.15 9.37 -27.67
CA SER A 607 -23.73 9.35 -28.02
C SER A 607 -23.13 7.94 -28.21
N ASN A 608 -23.91 6.88 -27.94
CA ASN A 608 -23.51 5.47 -28.01
C ASN A 608 -24.30 4.67 -29.08
N CYS A 609 -25.03 5.37 -29.97
CA CYS A 609 -25.68 4.79 -31.15
C CYS A 609 -24.87 5.03 -32.42
#